data_AF-A0A0R1UP81-F1
#
_entry.id   AF-A0A0R1UP81-F1
#
_cell.length_a   1.000
_cell.length_b   1.000
_cell.length_c   1.000
_cell.angle_alpha   90.00
_cell.angle_beta   90.00
_cell.angle_gamma   90.00
#
_symmetry.space_group_name_H-M   'P 1'
#
loop_
_entity.id
_entity.type
_entity.pdbx_description
1 polymer ?
#
loop_
_entity_poly.entity_id
_entity_poly.type
_entity_poly.pdbx_seq_one_letter_code
_entity_poly.pdbx_strand_id
1 'polypeptide(L)'
;MNQNQKFALATGVSWLMATIILAMMTTQHGQAMPWSRLAVVLILAVVAVGARYFKTVLTSYVTMFVMLYLGVLSLGGIINVTPRWTGLGILIQGLSLIGVLAAGAGLVIGFQTRTDARRNWYQKKDK
;
A
#
# COMPACT_ATOMS: atom_id res chain seq x y z
N MET A 1 2.44 -18.18 9.15
CA MET A 1 1.88 -16.80 9.18
C MET A 1 0.58 -16.77 8.40
N ASN A 2 -0.53 -16.38 9.03
CA ASN A 2 -1.86 -16.40 8.42
C ASN A 2 -1.97 -15.37 7.28
N GLN A 3 -2.86 -15.59 6.30
CA GLN A 3 -3.06 -14.65 5.18
C GLN A 3 -3.34 -13.21 5.64
N ASN A 4 -4.09 -13.05 6.74
CA ASN A 4 -4.37 -11.73 7.32
C ASN A 4 -3.13 -11.04 7.87
N GLN A 5 -2.22 -11.80 8.50
CA GLN A 5 -0.95 -11.27 8.99
C GLN A 5 -0.03 -10.89 7.83
N LYS A 6 0.02 -11.70 6.76
CA LYS A 6 0.76 -11.38 5.53
C LYS A 6 0.29 -10.07 4.91
N PHE A 7 -1.03 -9.86 4.84
CA PHE A 7 -1.59 -8.62 4.31
C PHE A 7 -1.33 -7.43 5.21
N ALA A 8 -1.53 -7.57 6.53
CA ALA A 8 -1.26 -6.48 7.48
C ALA A 8 0.21 -6.05 7.41
N LEU A 9 1.13 -7.01 7.30
CA LEU A 9 2.56 -6.74 7.10
C LEU A 9 2.82 -6.06 5.75
N ALA A 10 2.27 -6.56 4.64
CA ALA A 10 2.45 -5.91 3.34
C ALA A 10 1.89 -4.47 3.32
N THR A 11 0.75 -4.25 3.98
CA THR A 11 0.13 -2.91 4.12
C THR A 11 1.02 -2.01 4.96
N GLY A 12 1.49 -2.51 6.12
CA GLY A 12 2.37 -1.77 7.02
C GLY A 12 3.70 -1.40 6.37
N VAL A 13 4.33 -2.35 5.66
CA VAL A 13 5.57 -2.11 4.91
C VAL A 13 5.32 -1.10 3.79
N SER A 14 4.26 -1.24 3.00
CA SER A 14 3.93 -0.28 1.92
C SER A 14 3.67 1.12 2.46
N TRP A 15 2.94 1.23 3.58
CA TRP A 15 2.67 2.49 4.27
C TRP A 15 3.96 3.11 4.82
N LEU A 16 4.82 2.33 5.46
CA LEU A 16 6.08 2.79 6.03
C LEU A 16 7.04 3.25 4.93
N MET A 17 7.13 2.51 3.82
CA MET A 17 7.91 2.95 2.66
C MET A 17 7.35 4.24 2.06
N ALA A 18 6.04 4.33 1.82
CA ALA A 18 5.41 5.54 1.28
C ALA A 18 5.62 6.77 2.17
N THR A 19 5.57 6.62 3.49
CA THR A 19 5.81 7.71 4.44
C THR A 19 7.27 8.15 4.47
N ILE A 20 8.23 7.21 4.45
CA ILE A 20 9.66 7.54 4.34
C ILE A 20 9.96 8.26 3.03
N ILE A 21 9.42 7.79 1.90
CA ILE A 21 9.60 8.43 0.59
C ILE A 21 9.03 9.84 0.61
N LEU A 22 7.83 10.04 1.16
CA LEU A 22 7.21 11.36 1.29
C LEU A 22 8.09 12.32 2.10
N ALA A 23 8.60 11.86 3.25
CA ALA A 23 9.50 12.64 4.10
C ALA A 23 10.81 13.00 3.37
N MET A 24 11.44 12.02 2.71
CA MET A 24 12.66 12.23 1.93
C MET A 24 12.46 13.16 0.74
N MET A 25 11.30 13.10 0.07
CA MET A 25 10.99 14.02 -1.01
C MET A 25 10.78 15.45 -0.52
N THR A 26 10.16 15.63 0.66
CA THR A 26 9.97 16.96 1.24
C THR A 26 11.29 17.61 1.64
N THR A 27 12.21 16.84 2.21
CA THR A 27 13.56 17.32 2.52
C THR A 27 14.35 17.62 1.25
N GLN A 28 14.21 16.80 0.20
CA GLN A 28 14.89 17.01 -1.08
C GLN A 28 14.40 18.25 -1.84
N HIS A 29 13.10 18.55 -1.78
CA HIS A 29 12.51 19.70 -2.48
C HIS A 29 12.42 20.97 -1.62
N GLY A 30 12.92 20.93 -0.37
CA GLY A 30 12.84 22.05 0.57
C GLY A 30 11.40 22.46 0.91
N GLN A 31 10.43 21.55 0.78
CA GLN A 31 9.02 21.84 1.04
C GLN A 31 8.63 21.42 2.45
N ALA A 32 7.66 22.14 3.02
CA ALA A 32 7.04 21.72 4.27
C ALA A 32 6.38 20.34 4.11
N MET A 33 6.49 19.52 5.15
CA MET A 33 5.92 18.18 5.16
C MET A 33 4.40 18.26 4.93
N PRO A 34 3.84 17.59 3.90
CA PRO A 34 2.42 17.68 3.59
C PRO A 34 1.66 16.77 4.57
N TRP A 35 1.45 17.27 5.78
CA TRP A 35 0.75 16.60 6.87
C TRP A 35 -0.61 16.04 6.45
N SER A 36 -1.30 16.71 5.52
CA SER A 36 -2.54 16.23 4.91
C SER A 36 -2.37 14.91 4.14
N ARG A 37 -1.30 14.76 3.34
CA ARG A 37 -1.00 13.50 2.63
C ARG A 37 -0.62 12.38 3.58
N LEU A 38 0.12 12.70 4.65
CA LEU A 38 0.44 11.73 5.71
C LEU A 38 -0.82 11.23 6.42
N ALA A 39 -1.72 12.13 6.78
CA ALA A 39 -3.00 11.78 7.40
C ALA A 39 -3.82 10.87 6.47
N VAL A 40 -3.90 11.20 5.18
CA VAL A 40 -4.58 10.36 4.17
C VAL A 40 -3.94 8.97 4.10
N VAL A 41 -2.61 8.88 4.01
CA VAL A 41 -1.89 7.61 3.91
C VAL A 41 -2.10 6.74 5.17
N LEU A 42 -2.10 7.35 6.36
CA LEU A 42 -2.43 6.69 7.63
C LEU A 42 -3.87 6.17 7.65
N ILE A 43 -4.84 7.03 7.32
CA ILE A 43 -6.26 6.67 7.30
C ILE A 43 -6.49 5.51 6.34
N LEU A 44 -5.91 5.56 5.13
CA LEU A 44 -6.04 4.51 4.14
C LEU A 44 -5.43 3.18 4.64
N ALA A 45 -4.28 3.21 5.31
CA ALA A 45 -3.69 2.00 5.89
C ALA A 45 -4.59 1.37 6.96
N VAL A 46 -5.14 2.18 7.86
CA VAL A 46 -6.08 1.72 8.89
C VAL A 46 -7.35 1.16 8.25
N VAL A 47 -7.90 1.84 7.24
CA VAL A 47 -9.07 1.38 6.50
C VAL A 47 -8.78 0.06 5.80
N ALA A 48 -7.64 -0.13 5.15
CA ALA A 48 -7.31 -1.39 4.48
C ALA A 48 -7.16 -2.56 5.47
N VAL A 49 -6.48 -2.34 6.60
CA VAL A 49 -6.31 -3.38 7.63
C VAL A 49 -7.66 -3.70 8.27
N GLY A 50 -8.43 -2.69 8.67
CA GLY A 50 -9.75 -2.82 9.29
C GLY A 50 -10.76 -3.47 8.36
N ALA A 51 -10.80 -3.03 7.10
CA ALA A 51 -11.60 -3.63 6.04
C ALA A 51 -11.42 -5.14 6.06
N ARG A 52 -10.19 -5.66 6.01
CA ARG A 52 -9.93 -7.10 5.90
C ARG A 52 -10.62 -7.98 6.97
N TYR A 53 -10.95 -7.44 8.14
CA TYR A 53 -11.70 -8.17 9.17
C TYR A 53 -13.15 -8.47 8.79
N PHE A 54 -13.78 -7.64 7.95
CA PHE A 54 -15.18 -7.78 7.57
C PHE A 54 -15.44 -8.87 6.52
N LYS A 55 -14.41 -9.39 5.84
CA LYS A 55 -14.48 -10.51 4.86
C LYS A 55 -15.60 -10.38 3.79
N THR A 56 -16.04 -9.18 3.46
CA THR A 56 -17.05 -8.97 2.40
C THR A 56 -16.41 -8.68 1.05
N VAL A 57 -17.17 -8.82 -0.04
CA VAL A 57 -16.67 -8.56 -1.40
C VAL A 57 -16.30 -7.08 -1.58
N LEU A 58 -17.09 -6.15 -1.02
CA LEU A 58 -16.83 -4.71 -1.09
C LEU A 58 -15.48 -4.35 -0.45
N THR A 59 -15.19 -4.96 0.69
CA THR A 59 -13.94 -4.84 1.43
C THR A 59 -12.70 -5.23 0.60
N SER A 60 -12.83 -6.24 -0.26
CA SER A 60 -11.73 -6.66 -1.15
C SER A 60 -11.38 -5.56 -2.17
N TYR A 61 -12.35 -4.81 -2.66
CA TYR A 61 -12.09 -3.68 -3.56
C TYR A 61 -11.43 -2.51 -2.83
N VAL A 62 -11.87 -2.20 -1.60
CA VAL A 62 -11.26 -1.15 -0.78
C VAL A 62 -9.80 -1.45 -0.50
N THR A 63 -9.49 -2.70 -0.12
CA THR A 63 -8.10 -3.14 0.13
C THR A 63 -7.24 -3.08 -1.12
N MET A 64 -7.75 -3.50 -2.28
CA MET A 64 -7.04 -3.34 -3.56
C MET A 64 -6.80 -1.86 -3.90
N PHE A 65 -7.80 -1.01 -3.74
CA PHE A 65 -7.70 0.43 -4.05
C PHE A 65 -6.64 1.12 -3.18
N VAL A 66 -6.61 0.83 -1.87
CA VAL A 66 -5.60 1.37 -0.96
C VAL A 66 -4.20 0.91 -1.36
N MET A 67 -4.02 -0.37 -1.69
CA MET A 67 -2.71 -0.88 -2.11
C MET A 67 -2.23 -0.23 -3.41
N LEU A 68 -3.13 -0.05 -4.38
CA LEU A 68 -2.86 0.71 -5.59
C LEU A 68 -2.40 2.13 -5.27
N TYR A 69 -3.11 2.83 -4.39
CA TYR A 69 -2.75 4.20 -3.98
C TYR A 69 -1.36 4.28 -3.34
N LEU A 70 -1.05 3.36 -2.41
CA LEU A 70 0.28 3.27 -1.78
C LEU A 70 1.37 2.97 -2.82
N GLY A 71 1.11 2.05 -3.75
CA GLY A 71 2.03 1.73 -4.84
C GLY A 71 2.29 2.92 -5.77
N VAL A 72 1.26 3.71 -6.10
CA VAL A 72 1.38 4.93 -6.91
C VAL A 72 2.21 5.99 -6.17
N LEU A 73 2.04 6.14 -4.85
CA LEU A 73 2.87 7.02 -4.04
C LEU A 73 4.34 6.60 -4.06
N SER A 74 4.61 5.30 -3.93
CA SER A 74 5.97 4.77 -4.04
C SER A 74 6.55 5.00 -5.44
N LEU A 75 5.78 4.81 -6.51
CA LEU A 75 6.19 5.17 -7.89
C LEU A 75 6.52 6.66 -8.03
N GLY A 76 5.77 7.52 -7.35
CA GLY A 76 6.05 8.95 -7.28
C GLY A 76 7.46 9.26 -6.76
N GLY A 77 7.96 8.43 -5.84
CA GLY A 77 9.33 8.43 -5.34
C GLY A 77 10.38 8.19 -6.42
N ILE A 78 10.10 7.30 -7.38
CA ILE A 78 11.02 7.01 -8.51
C ILE A 78 10.98 8.14 -9.54
N ILE A 79 9.79 8.66 -9.83
CA ILE A 79 9.58 9.62 -10.91
C ILE A 79 10.14 11.00 -10.54
N ASN A 80 9.85 11.48 -9.33
CA ASN A 80 10.14 12.86 -8.91
C ASN A 80 11.50 13.02 -8.20
N VAL A 81 12.24 11.95 -7.95
CA VAL A 81 13.53 12.05 -7.26
C VAL A 81 14.55 12.80 -8.12
N THR A 82 15.03 13.93 -7.62
CA THR A 82 16.01 14.77 -8.32
C THR A 82 16.92 15.44 -7.27
N PRO A 83 18.25 15.21 -7.29
CA PRO A 83 19.03 14.49 -8.29
C PRO A 83 19.01 12.96 -8.09
N ARG A 84 19.00 12.20 -9.20
CA ARG A 84 18.85 10.73 -9.19
C ARG A 84 20.10 9.95 -8.79
N TRP A 85 21.28 10.48 -9.12
CA TRP A 85 22.58 9.80 -8.96
C TRP A 85 23.30 10.14 -7.65
N THR A 86 22.65 10.84 -6.73
CA THR A 86 23.19 11.08 -5.38
C THR A 86 22.85 9.91 -4.47
N GLY A 87 23.60 9.75 -3.37
CA GLY A 87 23.34 8.68 -2.39
C GLY A 87 21.90 8.69 -1.86
N LEU A 88 21.33 9.88 -1.60
CA LEU A 88 19.92 10.04 -1.26
C LEU A 88 18.98 9.65 -2.40
N GLY A 89 19.31 10.02 -3.65
CA GLY A 89 18.51 9.69 -4.82
C GLY A 89 18.41 8.19 -5.10
N ILE A 90 19.52 7.45 -4.92
CA ILE A 90 19.56 5.99 -5.06
C ILE A 90 18.76 5.33 -3.94
N LEU A 91 18.86 5.84 -2.71
CA LEU A 91 18.16 5.30 -1.54
C LEU A 91 16.63 5.47 -1.69
N ILE A 92 16.16 6.65 -2.13
CA ILE A 92 14.74 6.90 -2.42
C ILE A 92 14.23 5.93 -3.50
N GLN A 93 14.99 5.70 -4.57
CA GLN A 93 14.61 4.76 -5.62
C GLN A 93 14.51 3.32 -5.11
N GLY A 94 15.47 2.88 -4.29
CA GLY A 94 15.46 1.55 -3.67
C GLY A 94 14.25 1.33 -2.77
N LEU A 95 13.97 2.27 -1.85
CA LEU A 95 12.79 2.21 -0.97
C LEU A 95 11.48 2.25 -1.76
N SER A 96 11.45 3.04 -2.83
CA SER A 96 10.30 3.11 -3.73
C SER A 96 10.02 1.78 -4.41
N LEU A 97 11.07 1.10 -4.86
CA LEU A 97 10.96 -0.24 -5.46
C LEU A 97 10.39 -1.26 -4.46
N ILE A 98 10.86 -1.23 -3.21
CA ILE A 98 10.33 -2.08 -2.13
C ILE A 98 8.86 -1.76 -1.86
N GLY A 99 8.49 -0.48 -1.80
CA GLY A 99 7.11 -0.05 -1.58
C GLY A 99 6.17 -0.51 -2.70
N VAL A 100 6.61 -0.42 -3.96
CA VAL A 100 5.83 -0.91 -5.12
C VAL A 100 5.67 -2.44 -5.07
N LEU A 101 6.73 -3.19 -4.76
CA LEU A 101 6.65 -4.65 -4.64
C LEU A 101 5.73 -5.09 -3.49
N ALA A 102 5.80 -4.41 -2.35
CA ALA A 102 4.92 -4.67 -1.21
C ALA A 102 3.45 -4.37 -1.54
N ALA A 103 3.18 -3.26 -2.25
CA ALA A 103 1.85 -2.92 -2.74
C ALA A 103 1.33 -3.96 -3.74
N GLY A 104 2.19 -4.42 -4.65
CA GLY A 104 1.88 -5.51 -5.59
C GLY A 104 1.51 -6.81 -4.88
N ALA A 105 2.28 -7.21 -3.86
CA ALA A 105 1.94 -8.36 -3.02
C ALA A 105 0.59 -8.17 -2.31
N GLY A 106 0.33 -6.96 -1.78
CA GLY A 106 -0.95 -6.60 -1.18
C GLY A 106 -2.14 -6.73 -2.13
N LEU A 107 -1.98 -6.33 -3.39
CA LEU A 107 -2.97 -6.48 -4.45
C LEU A 107 -3.28 -7.95 -4.75
N VAL A 108 -2.25 -8.79 -4.91
CA VAL A 108 -2.44 -10.23 -5.16
C VAL A 108 -3.24 -10.89 -4.03
N ILE A 109 -2.91 -10.56 -2.78
CA ILE A 109 -3.65 -11.09 -1.62
C ILE A 109 -5.09 -10.54 -1.62
N GLY A 110 -5.31 -9.28 -2.02
CA GLY A 110 -6.65 -8.71 -2.19
C GLY A 110 -7.48 -9.51 -3.20
N PHE A 111 -6.91 -9.81 -4.38
CA PHE A 111 -7.58 -10.62 -5.41
C PHE A 111 -7.91 -12.03 -4.91
N GLN A 112 -6.98 -12.70 -4.22
CA GLN A 112 -7.25 -14.02 -3.63
C GLN A 112 -8.42 -13.97 -2.65
N THR A 113 -8.46 -12.94 -1.80
CA THR A 113 -9.54 -12.75 -0.81
C THR A 113 -10.90 -12.56 -1.50
N ARG A 114 -10.95 -11.88 -2.65
CA ARG A 114 -12.16 -11.73 -3.47
C ARG A 114 -12.61 -13.08 -4.03
N THR A 115 -11.70 -13.85 -4.59
CA THR A 115 -12.00 -15.17 -5.19
C THR A 115 -12.55 -16.12 -4.14
N ASP A 116 -11.94 -16.15 -2.95
CA ASP A 116 -12.38 -16.97 -1.83
C ASP A 116 -13.74 -16.54 -1.28
N ALA A 117 -13.97 -15.23 -1.12
CA ALA A 117 -15.26 -14.69 -0.69
C ALA A 117 -16.38 -15.04 -1.67
N ARG A 118 -16.10 -14.95 -2.98
CA ARG A 118 -17.07 -15.31 -4.03
C ARG A 118 -17.36 -16.81 -4.05
N ARG A 119 -16.32 -17.65 -3.92
CA ARG A 119 -16.46 -19.12 -3.82
C ARG A 119 -17.33 -19.54 -2.64
N ASN A 120 -17.11 -18.96 -1.47
CA ASN A 120 -17.91 -19.23 -0.26
C ASN A 120 -19.37 -18.80 -0.41
N TRP A 121 -19.64 -17.74 -1.16
CA TRP A 121 -20.99 -17.27 -1.46
C TRP A 121 -21.77 -18.27 -2.34
N TYR A 122 -21.12 -18.84 -3.36
CA TYR A 122 -21.71 -19.89 -4.19
C TYR A 122 -21.97 -21.17 -3.39
N GLN A 123 -20.99 -21.63 -2.59
CA GLN A 123 -21.16 -22.84 -1.77
C GLN A 123 -22.25 -22.73 -0.69
N LYS A 124 -22.57 -21.51 -0.23
CA LYS A 124 -23.70 -21.27 0.67
C LYS A 124 -25.05 -21.24 -0.05
N LYS A 125 -25.06 -21.06 -1.37
CA LYS A 125 -26.28 -20.96 -2.18
C LYS A 125 -26.75 -22.33 -2.69
N ASP A 126 -25.83 -23.30 -2.76
CA ASP A 126 -26.09 -24.69 -3.15
C ASP A 126 -26.39 -25.62 -1.95
N LYS A 127 -26.51 -25.07 -0.74
CA LYS A 127 -26.98 -25.75 0.47
C LYS A 127 -28.31 -25.18 0.91
#